data_AF-A0A953NWK5-F1
#
_entry.id   AF-A0A953NWK5-F1
#
_cell.length_a   1.000
_cell.length_b   1.000
_cell.length_c   1.000
_cell.angle_alpha   90.00
_cell.angle_beta   90.00
_cell.angle_gamma   90.00
#
_symmetry.space_group_name_H-M   'P 1'
#
loop_
_entity.id
_entity.type
_entity.pdbx_description
1 polymer ?
#
loop_
_entity_poly.entity_id
_entity_poly.type
_entity_poly.pdbx_seq_one_letter_code
_entity_poly.pdbx_strand_id
1 'polypeptide(L)'
;MLKESLAGKHVYVSREPLPAGKYVSSWRTKFQVPTKFSRAWFYFIDDMPEANWEHPCRYVFVDTRTHRHMVMKGATPPDDLPRMISLDHPQ
;
A
#
# COMPACT_ATOMS: atom_id res chain seq x y z
N MET A 1 5.91 -13.01 0.74
CA MET A 1 4.83 -13.51 1.62
C MET A 1 4.78 -12.56 2.80
N LEU A 2 3.69 -11.81 3.00
CA LEU A 2 3.46 -11.15 4.29
C LEU A 2 3.27 -12.30 5.30
N LYS A 3 4.25 -12.49 6.18
CA LYS A 3 4.25 -13.58 7.18
C LYS A 3 3.47 -13.23 8.44
N GLU A 4 2.80 -12.08 8.46
CA GLU A 4 2.11 -11.53 9.62
C GLU A 4 0.60 -11.65 9.49
N SER A 5 -0.07 -11.81 10.63
CA SER A 5 -1.52 -11.78 10.72
C SER A 5 -2.07 -10.45 10.23
N LEU A 6 -3.20 -10.49 9.53
CA LEU A 6 -3.99 -9.30 9.18
C LEU A 6 -4.90 -8.84 10.34
N ALA A 7 -4.95 -9.59 11.45
CA ALA A 7 -5.74 -9.21 12.61
C ALA A 7 -5.30 -7.83 13.15
N GLY A 8 -6.27 -6.92 13.33
CA GLY A 8 -6.02 -5.57 13.80
C GLY A 8 -5.35 -4.64 12.78
N LYS A 9 -5.40 -4.98 11.48
CA LYS A 9 -4.86 -4.17 10.39
C LYS A 9 -5.97 -3.88 9.39
N HIS A 10 -5.91 -2.71 8.76
CA HIS A 10 -6.74 -2.44 7.58
C HIS A 10 -5.90 -2.54 6.32
N VAL A 11 -6.39 -3.26 5.32
CA VAL A 11 -5.69 -3.46 4.05
C VAL A 11 -6.52 -2.91 2.91
N TYR A 12 -5.88 -2.11 2.08
CA TYR A 12 -6.46 -1.54 0.88
C TYR A 12 -5.61 -1.92 -0.33
N VAL A 13 -6.24 -2.09 -1.49
CA VAL A 13 -5.56 -2.33 -2.77
C VAL A 13 -5.95 -1.28 -3.81
N SER A 14 -5.00 -0.90 -4.67
CA SER A 14 -5.28 -0.06 -5.83
C SER A 14 -6.28 -0.74 -6.76
N ARG A 15 -7.16 0.03 -7.40
CA ARG A 15 -8.15 -0.50 -8.36
C ARG A 15 -7.51 -1.14 -9.59
N GLU A 16 -6.33 -0.66 -9.96
CA GLU A 16 -5.55 -1.17 -11.09
C GLU A 16 -4.06 -1.22 -10.73
N PRO A 17 -3.25 -2.03 -11.45
CA PRO A 17 -1.80 -2.01 -11.30
C PRO A 17 -1.20 -0.67 -11.73
N LEU A 18 -0.39 -0.08 -10.87
CA LEU A 18 0.32 1.17 -11.11
C LEU A 18 1.54 0.94 -12.01
N PRO A 19 1.87 1.86 -12.94
CA PRO A 19 3.07 1.74 -13.75
C PRO A 19 4.35 1.95 -12.92
N ALA A 20 5.44 1.33 -13.37
CA ALA A 20 6.76 1.53 -12.78
C ALA A 20 7.15 3.00 -12.74
N GLY A 21 7.82 3.43 -11.66
CA GLY A 21 8.26 4.81 -11.48
C GLY A 21 7.16 5.79 -11.07
N LYS A 22 5.87 5.41 -11.06
CA LYS A 22 4.79 6.24 -10.52
C LYS A 22 5.02 6.53 -9.04
N TYR A 23 4.77 7.78 -8.62
CA TYR A 23 4.73 8.14 -7.21
C TYR A 23 3.32 7.97 -6.65
N VAL A 24 3.26 7.41 -5.45
CA VAL A 24 2.09 7.44 -4.56
C VAL A 24 2.42 8.43 -3.45
N SER A 25 1.67 9.52 -3.39
CA SER A 25 1.88 10.60 -2.42
C SER A 25 1.11 10.35 -1.13
N SER A 26 1.64 10.88 -0.04
CA SER A 26 0.93 11.21 1.18
C SER A 26 1.24 12.66 1.55
N TRP A 27 0.54 13.22 2.54
CA TRP A 27 0.80 14.60 2.98
C TRP A 27 2.23 14.84 3.52
N ARG A 28 2.98 13.78 3.85
CA ARG A 28 4.33 13.87 4.43
C ARG A 28 5.43 13.48 3.45
N THR A 29 5.16 12.56 2.53
CA THR A 29 6.19 12.02 1.64
C THR A 29 5.60 11.41 0.38
N LYS A 30 6.45 10.85 -0.48
CA LYS A 30 6.04 10.12 -1.67
C LYS A 30 6.81 8.81 -1.80
N PHE A 31 6.11 7.76 -2.19
CA PHE A 31 6.65 6.44 -2.38
C PHE A 31 6.62 6.09 -3.86
N GLN A 32 7.77 5.72 -4.42
CA GLN A 32 7.85 5.39 -5.84
C GLN A 32 7.63 3.89 -6.06
N VAL A 33 6.77 3.53 -7.01
CA VAL A 33 6.71 2.16 -7.54
C VAL A 33 8.09 1.82 -8.09
N PRO A 34 8.76 0.73 -7.62
CA PRO A 34 10.12 0.42 -8.05
C PRO A 34 10.25 0.32 -9.57
N THR A 35 11.24 1.01 -10.13
CA THR A 35 11.47 1.10 -11.59
C THR A 35 11.83 -0.23 -12.25
N LYS A 36 12.27 -1.22 -11.46
CA LYS A 36 12.55 -2.60 -11.92
C LYS A 36 11.29 -3.45 -12.12
N PHE A 37 10.12 -3.00 -11.65
CA PHE A 37 8.85 -3.68 -11.90
C PHE A 37 8.31 -3.26 -13.27
N SER A 38 7.37 -4.03 -13.83
CA SER A 38 6.66 -3.61 -15.04
C SER A 38 5.45 -2.74 -14.67
N ARG A 39 4.53 -3.35 -13.92
CA ARG A 39 3.44 -2.70 -13.21
C ARG A 39 3.32 -3.36 -11.84
N ALA A 40 2.75 -2.67 -10.88
CA ALA A 40 2.62 -3.18 -9.53
C ALA A 40 1.22 -2.98 -8.97
N TRP A 41 0.66 -4.01 -8.36
CA TRP A 41 -0.42 -3.82 -7.40
C TRP A 41 0.14 -3.05 -6.21
N PHE A 42 -0.59 -2.00 -5.80
CA PHE A 42 -0.25 -1.24 -4.61
C PHE A 42 -1.21 -1.62 -3.50
N TYR A 43 -0.66 -2.09 -2.39
CA TYR A 43 -1.38 -2.31 -1.15
C TYR A 43 -0.95 -1.28 -0.12
N PHE A 44 -1.92 -0.63 0.49
CA PHE A 44 -1.73 0.14 1.71
C PHE A 44 -2.17 -0.71 2.89
N ILE A 45 -1.32 -0.80 3.90
CA ILE A 45 -1.61 -1.52 5.14
C ILE A 45 -1.52 -0.50 6.27
N ASP A 46 -2.66 -0.26 6.91
CA ASP A 46 -2.71 0.42 8.19
C ASP A 46 -2.37 -0.59 9.29
N ASP A 47 -1.24 -0.38 9.97
CA ASP A 47 -0.79 -1.27 11.04
C ASP A 47 -1.42 -0.94 12.39
N MET A 48 -2.08 0.22 12.54
CA MET A 48 -2.69 0.72 13.77
C MET A 48 -3.97 1.55 13.47
N PRO A 49 -5.03 0.93 12.92
CA PRO A 49 -6.21 1.64 12.42
C PRO A 49 -7.01 2.42 13.49
N GLU A 50 -6.82 2.09 14.77
CA GLU A 50 -7.45 2.79 15.90
C GLU A 50 -6.71 4.08 16.30
N ALA A 51 -5.58 4.41 15.65
CA ALA A 51 -4.81 5.62 15.92
C ALA A 51 -5.29 6.80 15.05
N ASN A 52 -5.40 7.99 15.65
CA ASN A 52 -6.01 9.15 14.98
C ASN A 52 -5.03 10.02 14.15
N TRP A 53 -3.71 9.88 14.34
CA TRP A 53 -2.70 10.78 13.76
C TRP A 53 -1.66 10.02 12.94
N GLU A 54 -0.40 10.45 12.95
CA GLU A 54 0.67 9.69 12.34
C GLU A 54 0.89 8.39 13.12
N HIS A 55 0.79 7.26 12.42
CA HIS A 55 1.00 5.94 12.98
C HIS A 55 1.69 5.05 11.96
N PRO A 56 2.36 3.98 12.39
CA PRO A 56 2.97 3.03 11.47
C PRO A 56 1.98 2.55 10.42
N CYS A 57 2.41 2.59 9.16
CA CYS A 57 1.71 2.00 8.03
C CYS A 57 2.73 1.47 7.02
N ARG A 58 2.27 0.67 6.06
CA ARG A 58 3.12 0.10 5.02
C ARG A 58 2.54 0.34 3.64
N TYR A 59 3.45 0.66 2.73
CA TYR A 59 3.21 0.74 1.30
C TYR A 59 3.87 -0.47 0.65
N VAL A 60 3.06 -1.39 0.14
CA VAL A 60 3.53 -2.65 -0.46
C VAL A 60 3.25 -2.63 -1.95
N PHE A 61 4.30 -2.75 -2.75
CA PHE A 61 4.21 -2.86 -4.20
C PHE A 61 4.50 -4.30 -4.61
N VAL A 62 3.61 -4.94 -5.36
CA VAL A 62 3.76 -6.32 -5.85
C VAL A 62 3.80 -6.31 -7.38
N ASP A 63 4.92 -6.70 -7.96
CA ASP A 63 5.10 -6.76 -9.42
C ASP A 63 4.15 -7.77 -10.05
N THR A 64 3.38 -7.34 -11.05
CA THR A 64 2.38 -8.19 -11.71
C THR A 64 2.99 -9.31 -12.53
N ARG A 65 4.28 -9.20 -12.90
CA ARG A 65 4.97 -10.20 -13.73
C ARG A 65 5.73 -11.23 -12.90
N THR A 66 6.52 -10.78 -11.92
CA THR A 66 7.41 -11.66 -11.15
C THR A 66 6.86 -12.04 -9.78
N HIS A 67 5.77 -11.40 -9.34
CA HIS A 67 5.21 -11.51 -7.98
C HIS A 67 6.19 -11.14 -6.87
N ARG A 68 7.34 -10.53 -7.20
CA ARG A 68 8.24 -9.93 -6.22
C ARG A 68 7.56 -8.71 -5.63
N HIS A 69 7.82 -8.46 -4.35
CA HIS A 69 7.25 -7.33 -3.65
C HIS A 69 8.31 -6.47 -2.99
N MET A 70 7.95 -5.22 -2.75
CA MET A 70 8.73 -4.26 -1.99
C MET A 70 7.85 -3.63 -0.94
N VAL A 71 8.35 -3.56 0.29
CA VAL A 71 7.65 -2.97 1.43
C VAL A 71 8.38 -1.69 1.81
N MET A 72 7.67 -0.58 1.85
CA MET A 72 8.15 0.69 2.34
C MET A 72 7.36 1.06 3.60
N LYS A 73 8.05 1.53 4.64
CA LYS A 73 7.41 2.02 5.86
C LYS A 73 6.94 3.46 5.65
N GLY A 74 5.72 3.75 6.07
CA GLY A 74 5.15 5.09 6.13
C GLY A 74 4.66 5.39 7.55
N ALA A 75 4.18 6.63 7.71
CA ALA A 75 3.54 7.08 8.94
C ALA A 75 2.15 7.71 8.69
N THR A 76 1.72 7.74 7.42
CA THR A 76 0.54 8.48 6.96
C THR A 76 -0.08 7.74 5.77
N PRO A 77 -1.40 7.78 5.58
CA PRO A 77 -2.09 7.16 4.45
C PRO A 77 -1.81 7.87 3.11
N PRO A 78 -2.00 7.17 1.97
CA PRO A 78 -1.89 7.77 0.65
C PRO A 78 -3.05 8.72 0.38
N ASP A 79 -2.81 9.76 -0.42
CA ASP A 79 -3.84 10.73 -0.80
C ASP A 79 -5.03 10.06 -1.53
N ASP A 80 -4.74 8.98 -2.26
CA ASP A 80 -5.72 8.19 -3.01
C ASP A 80 -6.47 7.14 -2.17
N LEU A 81 -6.24 7.04 -0.84
CA LEU A 81 -6.88 6.03 0.02
C LEU A 81 -8.41 5.94 -0.18
N PRO A 82 -9.18 7.04 -0.27
CA PRO A 82 -10.65 6.98 -0.46
C PRO A 82 -11.08 6.32 -1.77
N ARG A 83 -10.17 6.15 -2.74
CA ARG A 83 -10.43 5.52 -4.05
C ARG A 83 -10.00 4.06 -4.09
N MET A 84 -9.24 3.60 -3.10
CA MET A 84 -8.76 2.22 -3.01
C MET A 84 -9.88 1.28 -2.56
N ILE A 85 -9.70 -0.01 -2.83
CA ILE A 85 -10.65 -1.07 -2.43
C ILE A 85 -10.18 -1.58 -1.07
N SER A 86 -11.02 -1.48 -0.03
CA SER A 86 -10.76 -2.15 1.25
C SER A 86 -10.94 -3.66 1.09
N LEU A 87 -9.97 -4.42 1.61
CA LEU A 87 -9.99 -5.88 1.63
C LEU A 87 -10.50 -6.45 2.95
N ASP A 88 -10.73 -5.59 3.94
CA ASP A 88 -11.18 -6.03 5.27
C ASP A 88 -12.66 -6.38 5.26
N HIS A 89 -13.41 -5.90 4.27
CA HIS A 89 -14.85 -6.10 4.10
C HIS A 89 -15.12 -6.38 2.60
N PRO A 90 -14.94 -7.62 2.12
CA PRO A 90 -15.32 -7.96 0.76
C PRO A 90 -16.82 -7.70 0.59
N GLN A 91 -17.19 -6.87 -0.39
CA GLN A 91 -18.58 -6.69 -0.80
C GLN A 91 -19.14 -7.96 -1.44
#